data_AF-A0A1B6DMA1-F1
#
_entry.id   AF-A0A1B6DMA1-F1
#
_cell.length_a   1.000
_cell.length_b   1.000
_cell.length_c   1.000
_cell.angle_alpha   90.00
_cell.angle_beta   90.00
_cell.angle_gamma   90.00
#
_symmetry.space_group_name_H-M   'P 1'
#
loop_
_entity.id
_entity.type
_entity.pdbx_description
1 polymer ?
#
loop_
_entity_poly.entity_id
_entity_poly.type
_entity_poly.pdbx_seq_one_letter_code
_entity_poly.pdbx_strand_id
1 'polypeptide(L)'
;AKKFQWAEAMITIQNLGLSGHKLFEIEVNVDVNNPTRQIIWLDQYSSGSLISREYYLKGWDNKYVKAYYNLMVDIVVLFGANRKSAEKEMKEVINLEIRLNKATMSAAERRNLF
;
A
#
# COMPACT_ATOMS: atom_id res chain seq x y z
N ALA A 1 -15.85 -21.27 -10.45
CA ALA A 1 -15.18 -20.51 -9.38
C ALA A 1 -15.66 -19.06 -9.43
N LYS A 2 -15.95 -18.40 -8.29
CA LYS A 2 -16.22 -16.95 -8.27
C LYS A 2 -14.93 -16.21 -8.63
N LYS A 3 -15.02 -15.14 -9.43
CA LYS A 3 -13.88 -14.28 -9.77
C LYS A 3 -13.45 -13.51 -8.51
N PHE A 4 -12.16 -13.46 -8.22
CA PHE A 4 -11.63 -12.67 -7.11
C PHE A 4 -11.99 -11.19 -7.27
N GLN A 5 -12.46 -10.54 -6.19
CA GLN A 5 -12.82 -9.13 -6.16
C GLN A 5 -11.96 -8.40 -5.12
N TRP A 6 -11.18 -7.41 -5.57
CA TRP A 6 -10.28 -6.65 -4.69
C TRP A 6 -11.03 -5.89 -3.59
N ALA A 7 -12.20 -5.33 -3.90
CA ALA A 7 -13.03 -4.62 -2.92
C ALA A 7 -13.48 -5.55 -1.77
N GLU A 8 -13.98 -6.75 -2.11
CA GLU A 8 -14.41 -7.73 -1.10
C GLU A 8 -13.23 -8.18 -0.21
N ALA A 9 -12.05 -8.37 -0.81
CA ALA A 9 -10.84 -8.72 -0.07
C ALA A 9 -10.43 -7.60 0.92
N MET A 10 -10.45 -6.33 0.49
CA MET A 10 -10.12 -5.19 1.36
C MET A 10 -11.11 -5.07 2.53
N ILE A 11 -12.41 -5.20 2.26
CA ILE A 11 -13.46 -5.18 3.29
C ILE A 11 -13.24 -6.32 4.29
N THR A 12 -12.91 -7.52 3.80
CA THR A 12 -12.64 -8.68 4.66
C THR A 12 -11.43 -8.43 5.56
N ILE A 13 -10.32 -7.92 5.02
CA ILE A 13 -9.11 -7.59 5.79
C ILE A 13 -9.42 -6.54 6.86
N GLN A 14 -10.18 -5.50 6.53
CA GLN A 14 -10.59 -4.46 7.47
C GLN A 14 -11.47 -5.03 8.59
N ASN A 15 -12.44 -5.87 8.27
CA ASN A 15 -13.32 -6.51 9.26
C ASN A 15 -12.57 -7.46 10.20
N LEU A 16 -11.40 -7.96 9.80
CA LEU A 16 -10.51 -8.75 10.64
C LEU A 16 -9.62 -7.89 11.56
N GLY A 17 -9.77 -6.56 11.55
CA GLY A 17 -8.97 -5.63 12.35
C GLY A 17 -7.54 -5.44 11.84
N LEU A 18 -7.22 -5.95 10.65
CA LEU A 18 -5.97 -5.68 9.96
C LEU A 18 -6.08 -4.34 9.22
N SER A 19 -4.96 -3.64 9.04
CA SER A 19 -4.93 -2.42 8.23
C SER A 19 -5.27 -2.75 6.77
N GLY A 20 -6.56 -2.63 6.42
CA GLY A 20 -7.15 -2.96 5.11
C GLY A 20 -6.93 -1.89 4.04
N HIS A 21 -6.38 -0.74 4.39
CA HIS A 21 -6.17 0.42 3.51
C HIS A 21 -4.90 0.30 2.67
N LYS A 22 -4.74 -0.81 1.93
CA LYS A 22 -3.47 -1.11 1.21
C LYS A 22 -3.48 -0.81 -0.27
N LEU A 23 -4.60 -0.40 -0.86
CA LEU A 23 -4.65 0.05 -2.26
C LEU A 23 -5.27 1.44 -2.37
N PHE A 24 -6.35 1.65 -1.62
CA PHE A 24 -6.99 2.95 -1.41
C PHE A 24 -7.26 3.11 0.07
N GLU A 25 -7.08 4.33 0.57
CA GLU A 25 -7.53 4.70 1.89
C GLU A 25 -8.99 5.14 1.79
N ILE A 26 -9.84 4.53 2.62
CA ILE A 26 -11.28 4.77 2.64
C ILE A 26 -11.65 4.99 4.09
N GLU A 27 -12.10 6.20 4.39
CA GLU A 27 -12.45 6.59 5.75
C GLU A 27 -13.76 7.39 5.77
N VAL A 28 -14.40 7.45 6.94
CA VAL A 28 -15.51 8.36 7.19
C VAL A 28 -14.94 9.56 7.92
N ASN A 29 -15.10 10.75 7.34
CA ASN A 29 -14.54 11.98 7.88
C ASN A 29 -15.55 13.13 7.76
N VAL A 30 -15.29 14.24 8.45
CA VAL A 30 -16.15 15.43 8.44
C VAL A 30 -16.05 16.11 7.07
N ASP A 31 -17.17 16.61 6.55
CA ASP A 31 -17.18 17.43 5.34
C ASP A 31 -16.54 18.80 5.64
N VAL A 32 -15.43 19.12 4.98
CA VAL A 32 -14.71 20.40 5.14
C VAL A 32 -15.57 21.61 4.81
N ASN A 33 -16.57 21.46 3.94
CA ASN A 33 -17.49 22.53 3.57
C ASN A 33 -18.72 22.60 4.51
N ASN A 34 -19.00 21.54 5.26
CA ASN A 34 -20.11 21.48 6.20
C ASN A 34 -19.79 20.56 7.39
N PRO A 35 -19.25 21.11 8.50
CA PRO A 35 -18.81 20.31 9.64
C PRO A 35 -19.89 19.51 10.37
N THR A 36 -21.17 19.73 10.04
CA THR A 36 -22.30 18.97 10.60
C THR A 36 -22.56 17.65 9.88
N ARG A 37 -21.85 17.38 8.78
CA ARG A 37 -22.01 16.19 7.93
C ARG A 37 -20.75 15.33 7.96
N GLN A 38 -20.96 14.02 7.84
CA GLN A 38 -19.90 13.06 7.56
C GLN A 38 -20.00 12.62 6.10
N ILE A 39 -18.86 12.43 5.47
CA ILE A 39 -18.73 11.97 4.09
C ILE A 39 -17.70 10.84 4.02
N ILE A 40 -17.81 10.01 2.98
CA ILE A 40 -16.80 9.00 2.68
C ILE A 40 -15.66 9.69 1.95
N TRP A 41 -14.46 9.61 2.51
CA TRP A 41 -13.24 10.07 1.87
C TRP A 41 -12.58 8.89 1.17
N LEU A 42 -12.12 9.15 -0.05
CA LEU A 42 -11.30 8.23 -0.82
C LEU A 42 -9.96 8.92 -1.06
N ASP A 43 -8.89 8.28 -0.63
CA ASP A 43 -7.55 8.82 -0.75
C ASP A 43 -6.57 7.81 -1.37
N GLN A 44 -5.43 8.33 -1.80
CA GLN A 44 -4.35 7.60 -2.44
C GLN A 44 -3.85 6.42 -1.59
N TYR A 45 -3.09 5.54 -2.23
CA TYR A 45 -2.36 4.49 -1.54
C TYR A 45 -1.50 5.06 -0.39
N SER A 46 -1.84 4.68 0.84
CA SER A 46 -0.99 4.86 2.00
C SER A 46 -0.20 3.58 2.20
N SER A 47 1.12 3.66 2.04
CA SER A 47 1.91 2.45 1.90
C SER A 47 2.01 1.62 3.17
N GLY A 48 1.76 2.22 4.35
CA GLY A 48 2.02 1.59 5.66
C GLY A 48 3.41 0.93 5.73
N SER A 49 4.31 1.34 4.82
CA SER A 49 5.49 0.57 4.46
C SER A 49 6.61 0.88 5.43
N LEU A 50 7.47 -0.11 5.64
CA LEU A 50 8.69 0.05 6.44
C LEU A 50 9.67 1.06 5.82
N ILE A 51 9.49 1.44 4.56
CA ILE A 51 10.32 2.43 3.87
C ILE A 51 9.48 3.58 3.35
N SER A 52 10.08 4.76 3.34
CA SER A 52 9.43 6.00 2.91
C SER A 52 9.31 6.13 1.39
N ARG A 53 8.35 6.95 0.94
CA ARG A 53 8.03 7.17 -0.48
C ARG A 53 9.27 7.59 -1.29
N GLU A 54 10.12 8.45 -0.74
CA GLU A 54 11.33 8.94 -1.41
C GLU A 54 12.33 7.83 -1.73
N TYR A 55 12.30 6.70 -1.01
CA TYR A 55 13.11 5.54 -1.35
C TYR A 55 12.47 4.73 -2.49
N TYR A 56 11.15 4.54 -2.48
CA TYR A 56 10.43 3.93 -3.60
C TYR A 56 10.63 4.69 -4.92
N LEU A 57 10.66 6.03 -4.88
CA LEU A 57 10.92 6.85 -6.07
C LEU A 57 12.29 6.59 -6.71
N LYS A 58 13.28 6.21 -5.90
CA LYS A 58 14.63 5.83 -6.37
C LYS A 58 14.70 4.40 -6.92
N GLY A 59 13.62 3.61 -6.79
CA GLY A 59 13.51 2.28 -7.34
C GLY A 59 14.58 1.31 -6.85
N TRP A 60 14.94 0.35 -7.70
CA TRP A 60 15.87 -0.74 -7.37
C TRP A 60 17.30 -0.28 -7.10
N ASP A 61 17.71 0.91 -7.49
CA ASP A 61 19.04 1.43 -7.18
C ASP A 61 19.19 1.81 -5.70
N ASN A 62 18.07 1.96 -5.00
CA ASN A 62 18.05 2.28 -3.59
C ASN A 62 18.31 1.07 -2.69
N LYS A 63 19.27 1.19 -1.77
CA LYS A 63 19.62 0.13 -0.80
C LYS A 63 18.45 -0.27 0.12
N TYR A 64 17.56 0.65 0.49
CA TYR A 64 16.42 0.37 1.35
C TYR A 64 15.33 -0.41 0.60
N VAL A 65 15.13 -0.12 -0.69
CA VAL A 65 14.22 -0.92 -1.54
C VAL A 65 14.73 -2.36 -1.66
N LYS A 66 16.03 -2.56 -1.89
CA LYS A 66 16.63 -3.91 -1.92
C LYS A 66 16.49 -4.64 -0.58
N ALA A 67 16.78 -3.95 0.53
CA ALA A 67 16.67 -4.54 1.87
C ALA A 67 15.23 -4.93 2.21
N TYR A 68 14.26 -4.07 1.87
CA TYR A 68 12.84 -4.35 2.08
C TYR A 68 12.36 -5.54 1.22
N TYR A 69 12.77 -5.62 -0.05
CA TYR A 69 12.49 -6.80 -0.89
C TYR A 69 13.04 -8.10 -0.26
N ASN A 70 14.28 -8.10 0.25
CA ASN A 70 14.84 -9.28 0.90
C ASN A 70 14.02 -9.67 2.14
N LEU A 71 13.61 -8.69 2.95
CA LEU A 71 12.74 -8.93 4.10
C LEU A 71 11.39 -9.54 3.68
N MET A 72 10.77 -9.04 2.61
CA MET A 72 9.52 -9.61 2.08
C MET A 72 9.70 -11.08 1.68
N VAL A 73 10.79 -11.40 0.98
CA VAL A 73 11.12 -12.78 0.58
C VAL A 73 11.32 -13.67 1.81
N ASP A 74 12.11 -13.21 2.78
CA ASP A 74 12.40 -13.98 3.99
C ASP A 74 11.14 -14.25 4.81
N ILE A 75 10.24 -13.27 4.92
CA ILE A 75 8.96 -13.41 5.62
C ILE A 75 8.09 -14.48 4.93
N VAL A 76 7.89 -14.41 3.62
CA VAL A 76 7.01 -15.39 2.94
C VAL A 76 7.61 -16.79 2.93
N VAL A 77 8.94 -16.91 2.88
CA VAL A 77 9.65 -18.19 3.03
C VAL A 77 9.47 -18.74 4.44
N LEU A 78 9.52 -17.89 5.48
CA LEU A 78 9.24 -18.29 6.86
C LEU A 78 7.81 -18.84 7.01
N PHE A 79 6.85 -18.31 6.26
CA PHE A 79 5.47 -18.84 6.18
C PHE A 79 5.32 -20.10 5.31
N GLY A 80 6.43 -20.66 4.79
CA GLY A 80 6.45 -21.94 4.08
C GLY A 80 6.49 -21.83 2.56
N ALA A 81 6.64 -20.64 1.99
CA ALA A 81 6.76 -20.49 0.53
C ALA A 81 8.09 -21.06 0.01
N ASN A 82 8.07 -21.60 -1.22
CA ASN A 82 9.30 -21.94 -1.91
C ASN A 82 10.10 -20.66 -2.24
N ARG A 83 11.39 -20.63 -1.90
CA ARG A 83 12.25 -19.44 -2.09
C ARG A 83 12.28 -18.92 -3.52
N LYS A 84 12.35 -19.79 -4.54
CA LYS A 84 12.41 -19.36 -5.95
C LYS A 84 11.11 -18.68 -6.38
N SER A 85 9.97 -19.20 -5.94
CA SER A 85 8.66 -18.56 -6.19
C SER A 85 8.52 -17.26 -5.40
N ALA A 86 8.92 -17.26 -4.12
CA ALA A 86 8.91 -16.08 -3.26
C ALA A 86 9.72 -14.92 -3.85
N GLU A 87 10.94 -15.16 -4.32
CA GLU A 87 11.78 -14.16 -4.98
C GLU A 87 11.11 -13.58 -6.22
N LYS A 88 10.49 -14.43 -7.05
CA LYS A 88 9.78 -13.97 -8.25
C LYS A 88 8.56 -13.11 -7.86
N GLU A 89 7.70 -13.60 -7.00
CA GLU A 89 6.43 -12.96 -6.67
C GLU A 89 6.63 -11.68 -5.85
N MET A 90 7.55 -11.66 -4.87
CA MET A 90 7.84 -10.46 -4.11
C MET A 90 8.50 -9.37 -4.96
N LYS A 91 9.20 -9.76 -6.05
CA LYS A 91 9.70 -8.81 -7.04
C LYS A 91 8.56 -8.15 -7.81
N GLU A 92 7.48 -8.88 -8.10
CA GLU A 92 6.29 -8.32 -8.72
C GLU A 92 5.56 -7.37 -7.75
N VAL A 93 5.46 -7.74 -6.47
CA VAL A 93 4.85 -6.89 -5.42
C VAL A 93 5.62 -5.58 -5.25
N ILE A 94 6.94 -5.60 -5.09
CA ILE A 94 7.73 -4.36 -4.93
C ILE A 94 7.67 -3.47 -6.18
N ASN A 95 7.59 -4.05 -7.38
CA ASN A 95 7.40 -3.28 -8.61
C ASN A 95 6.00 -2.62 -8.66
N LEU A 96 4.97 -3.28 -8.12
CA LEU A 96 3.65 -2.67 -7.95
C LEU A 96 3.71 -1.52 -6.95
N GLU A 97 4.32 -1.72 -5.77
CA GLU A 97 4.45 -0.66 -4.76
C GLU A 97 5.24 0.55 -5.26
N ILE A 98 6.31 0.36 -6.04
CA ILE A 98 7.05 1.46 -6.68
C ILE A 98 6.12 2.27 -7.61
N ARG A 99 5.29 1.59 -8.41
CA ARG A 99 4.34 2.27 -9.31
C ARG A 99 3.26 3.01 -8.55
N LEU A 100 2.69 2.42 -7.50
CA LEU A 100 1.69 3.06 -6.65
C LEU A 100 2.26 4.31 -5.96
N ASN A 101 3.47 4.22 -5.39
CA ASN A 101 4.15 5.36 -4.77
C ASN A 101 4.50 6.48 -5.77
N LYS A 102 4.77 6.14 -7.04
CA LYS A 102 4.97 7.15 -8.10
C LYS A 102 3.67 7.86 -8.48
N ALA A 103 2.52 7.20 -8.33
CA ALA A 103 1.21 7.76 -8.63
C ALA A 103 0.63 8.60 -7.47
N THR A 104 1.24 8.57 -6.29
CA THR A 104 0.79 9.36 -5.14
C THR A 104 1.41 10.76 -5.12
N MET A 105 0.70 11.72 -4.52
CA MET A 105 1.21 13.06 -4.26
C MET A 105 2.21 13.05 -3.10
N SER A 106 3.23 13.90 -3.19
CA SER A 106 4.13 14.19 -2.08
C SER A 106 3.40 14.89 -0.93
N ALA A 107 3.95 14.80 0.28
CA ALA A 107 3.39 15.51 1.44
C ALA A 107 3.33 17.03 1.24
N ALA A 108 4.24 17.61 0.43
CA ALA A 108 4.23 19.03 0.11
C ALA A 108 3.07 19.41 -0.82
N GLU A 109 2.84 18.63 -1.88
CA GLU A 109 1.71 18.85 -2.79
C GLU A 109 0.37 18.70 -2.07
N ARG A 110 0.27 17.73 -1.14
CA ARG A 110 -0.94 17.51 -0.34
C ARG A 110 -1.27 18.66 0.61
N ARG A 111 -0.26 19.32 1.19
CA ARG A 111 -0.48 20.48 2.08
C ARG A 111 -1.12 21.67 1.38
N ASN A 112 -1.03 21.74 0.04
CA ASN A 112 -1.60 22.83 -0.74
C ASN A 112 -3.03 22.54 -1.23
N LEU A 113 -3.60 21.37 -0.91
CA LEU A 113 -4.97 20.99 -1.32
C LEU A 113 -6.06 21.47 -0.36
N PHE A 114 -5.67 21.88 0.84
CA PHE A 114 -6.53 22.35 1.93
C PHE A 114 -6.05 23.73 2.40
#